data_AF-A0A2V6MGN7-F1
#
_entry.id   AF-A0A2V6MGN7-F1
#
_cell.length_a   1.000
_cell.length_b   1.000
_cell.length_c   1.000
_cell.angle_alpha   90.00
_cell.angle_beta   90.00
_cell.angle_gamma   90.00
#
_symmetry.space_group_name_H-M   'P 1'
#
loop_
_entity.id
_entity.type
_entity.pdbx_description
1 polymer ?
#
loop_
_entity_poly.entity_id
_entity_poly.type
_entity_poly.pdbx_seq_one_letter_code
_entity_poly.pdbx_strand_id
1 'polypeptide(L)'
;NPVSTAQGLIYTKFHEGIDIRCLHRDARSEPLDEVRAIADGKVVHANQVAGYSNYGRYIVIEHIWDGSPYYSLYGHLSEIAAGVGQRVSRGERIARMGYTGEGLNQARAHLHLELNLMFNRNFESWHDHNFRDPNHNGIYNGINLAGLDIARFFLEREKRPDLSVPQFLAEEEIFYKVTVPDSPHFDLRKFYPWMVKNASANAQSWEVSFARSGVPLQIEARSEPVSQPTLTYVKKSAIDCAYLTRDELAGRGDHAHLTENGMRSMRLLTWPE
;
A
#
# COMPACT_ATOMS: atom_id res chain seq x y z
N ASN A 1 6.17 -13.06 -12.27
CA ASN A 1 7.41 -13.73 -11.81
C ASN A 1 7.08 -14.88 -10.90
N PRO A 2 6.67 -16.04 -11.45
CA PRO A 2 6.50 -17.24 -10.65
C PRO A 2 7.87 -17.84 -10.28
N VAL A 3 8.00 -18.36 -9.06
CA VAL A 3 9.17 -19.10 -8.58
C VAL A 3 8.75 -20.52 -8.27
N SER A 4 9.50 -21.48 -8.79
CA SER A 4 9.29 -22.90 -8.47
C SER A 4 9.85 -23.21 -7.10
N THR A 5 9.04 -23.79 -6.23
CA THR A 5 9.45 -24.24 -4.88
C THR A 5 9.10 -25.71 -4.68
N ALA A 6 9.61 -26.32 -3.61
CA ALA A 6 9.27 -27.69 -3.24
C ALA A 6 7.76 -27.92 -2.98
N GLN A 7 6.97 -26.85 -2.80
CA GLN A 7 5.51 -26.89 -2.60
C GLN A 7 4.72 -26.46 -3.85
N GLY A 8 5.40 -26.27 -4.98
CA GLY A 8 4.78 -25.87 -6.25
C GLY A 8 5.19 -24.46 -6.70
N LEU A 9 4.50 -24.00 -7.74
CA LEU A 9 4.72 -22.68 -8.35
C LEU A 9 4.13 -21.59 -7.44
N ILE A 10 4.95 -20.64 -7.02
CA ILE A 10 4.53 -19.52 -6.18
C ILE A 10 4.68 -18.23 -6.96
N TYR A 11 3.63 -17.43 -6.98
CA TYR A 11 3.68 -16.08 -7.52
C TYR A 11 4.27 -15.16 -6.47
N THR A 12 5.52 -14.71 -6.69
CA THR A 12 6.31 -14.00 -5.68
C THR A 12 6.10 -12.48 -5.70
N LYS A 13 5.45 -11.98 -6.75
CA LYS A 13 5.09 -10.58 -6.84
C LYS A 13 3.66 -10.43 -6.33
N PHE A 14 3.52 -9.93 -5.10
CA PHE A 14 2.25 -9.40 -4.64
C PHE A 14 1.87 -8.25 -5.57
N HIS A 15 0.64 -8.30 -6.09
CA HIS A 15 0.08 -7.21 -6.87
C HIS A 15 -0.75 -6.37 -5.91
N GLU A 16 -0.23 -5.20 -5.56
CA GLU A 16 -0.99 -4.24 -4.75
C GLU A 16 -2.22 -3.84 -5.56
N GLY A 17 -3.42 -4.09 -5.05
CA GLY A 17 -4.65 -3.78 -5.79
C GLY A 17 -5.01 -4.75 -6.91
N ILE A 18 -5.80 -4.25 -7.88
CA ILE A 18 -6.42 -5.03 -8.94
C ILE A 18 -6.20 -4.40 -10.32
N ASP A 19 -6.01 -5.25 -11.33
CA ASP A 19 -5.94 -4.83 -12.73
C ASP A 19 -7.29 -5.06 -13.43
N ILE A 20 -7.89 -3.98 -13.92
CA ILE A 20 -9.17 -4.01 -14.64
C ILE A 20 -8.88 -3.86 -16.13
N ARG A 21 -9.19 -4.92 -16.88
CA ARG A 21 -8.95 -5.00 -18.33
C ARG A 21 -9.71 -3.92 -19.11
N CYS A 22 -9.05 -3.36 -20.14
CA CYS A 22 -9.67 -2.51 -21.16
C CYS A 22 -10.77 -3.26 -21.96
N LEU A 23 -11.96 -2.65 -22.07
CA LEU A 23 -13.10 -3.21 -22.79
C LEU A 23 -13.41 -2.46 -24.09
N HIS A 24 -13.08 -1.17 -24.16
CA HIS A 24 -13.46 -0.30 -25.26
C HIS A 24 -12.21 0.32 -25.91
N ARG A 25 -12.10 0.21 -27.24
CA ARG A 25 -10.97 0.74 -28.02
C ARG A 25 -11.42 1.50 -29.26
N ASP A 26 -10.65 2.50 -29.66
CA ASP A 26 -10.87 3.23 -30.92
C ASP A 26 -10.32 2.43 -32.14
N ALA A 27 -10.47 3.00 -33.35
CA ALA A 27 -9.99 2.37 -34.59
C ALA A 27 -8.46 2.18 -34.65
N ARG A 28 -7.70 2.88 -33.80
CA ARG A 28 -6.25 2.74 -33.65
C ARG A 28 -5.88 1.81 -32.50
N SER A 29 -6.86 1.15 -31.88
CA SER A 29 -6.74 0.30 -30.69
C SER A 29 -6.41 1.06 -29.40
N GLU A 30 -6.62 2.37 -29.34
CA GLU A 30 -6.42 3.16 -28.12
C GLU A 30 -7.53 2.93 -27.10
N PRO A 31 -7.22 2.76 -25.80
CA PRO A 31 -8.23 2.57 -24.76
C PRO A 31 -9.19 3.78 -24.63
N LEU A 32 -10.48 3.49 -24.55
CA LEU A 32 -11.53 4.50 -24.39
C LEU A 32 -12.20 4.48 -23.02
N ASP A 33 -12.00 3.41 -22.24
CA ASP A 33 -12.64 3.20 -20.95
C ASP A 33 -12.42 4.38 -20.00
N GLU A 34 -13.53 4.86 -19.43
CA GLU A 34 -13.50 5.89 -18.40
C GLU A 34 -13.08 5.29 -17.07
N VAL A 35 -12.24 6.03 -16.35
CA VAL A 35 -11.87 5.71 -14.98
C VAL A 35 -12.68 6.63 -14.07
N ARG A 36 -13.37 6.01 -13.09
CA ARG A 36 -14.34 6.67 -12.22
C ARG A 36 -13.96 6.48 -10.75
N ALA A 37 -14.25 7.49 -9.92
CA ALA A 37 -13.96 7.43 -8.48
C ALA A 37 -14.75 6.29 -7.80
N ILE A 38 -14.09 5.51 -6.94
CA ILE A 38 -14.72 4.35 -6.27
C ILE A 38 -15.66 4.78 -5.15
N ALA A 39 -15.47 5.99 -4.63
CA ALA A 39 -16.21 6.59 -3.54
C ALA A 39 -16.04 8.11 -3.57
N ASP A 40 -16.84 8.81 -2.76
CA ASP A 40 -16.68 10.25 -2.54
C ASP A 40 -15.31 10.54 -1.90
N GLY A 41 -14.67 11.62 -2.32
CA GLY A 41 -13.35 11.97 -1.80
C GLY A 41 -12.80 13.28 -2.31
N LYS A 42 -11.52 13.51 -2.06
CA LYS A 42 -10.76 14.66 -2.55
C LYS A 42 -9.54 14.16 -3.32
N VAL A 43 -9.32 14.66 -4.54
CA VAL A 43 -8.09 14.42 -5.28
C VAL A 43 -6.94 15.06 -4.51
N VAL A 44 -5.96 14.25 -4.10
CA VAL A 44 -4.80 14.69 -3.32
C VAL A 44 -3.49 14.65 -4.10
N HIS A 45 -3.45 13.88 -5.19
CA HIS A 45 -2.28 13.81 -6.06
C HIS A 45 -2.66 13.52 -7.50
N ALA A 46 -1.89 14.04 -8.45
CA ALA A 46 -1.99 13.71 -9.86
C ALA A 46 -0.60 13.77 -10.52
N ASN A 47 -0.06 12.62 -10.89
CA ASN A 47 1.15 12.54 -11.72
C ASN A 47 0.77 12.53 -13.20
N GLN A 48 1.07 13.62 -13.91
CA GLN A 48 0.82 13.76 -15.35
C GLN A 48 1.97 13.20 -16.21
N VAL A 49 3.13 12.88 -15.62
CA VAL A 49 4.34 12.48 -16.32
C VAL A 49 4.52 10.96 -16.22
N ALA A 50 4.36 10.27 -17.36
CA ALA A 50 4.42 8.82 -17.41
C ALA A 50 5.74 8.20 -16.91
N GLY A 51 6.85 8.93 -16.98
CA GLY A 51 8.17 8.44 -16.55
C GLY A 51 8.49 8.65 -15.07
N TYR A 52 7.64 9.33 -14.30
CA TYR A 52 7.91 9.67 -12.88
C TYR A 52 7.46 8.60 -11.90
N SER A 53 6.90 7.48 -12.39
CA SER A 53 6.47 6.36 -11.56
C SER A 53 6.24 5.12 -12.42
N ASN A 54 6.40 3.94 -11.82
CA ASN A 54 6.03 2.67 -12.44
C ASN A 54 4.53 2.56 -12.71
N TYR A 55 3.69 3.29 -11.96
CA TYR A 55 2.26 3.44 -12.25
C TYR A 55 2.00 4.27 -13.51
N GLY A 56 3.02 4.89 -14.11
CA GLY A 56 2.84 5.83 -15.21
C GLY A 56 2.14 7.10 -14.74
N ARG A 57 1.19 7.59 -15.53
CA ARG A 57 0.27 8.64 -15.07
C ARG A 57 -0.71 8.04 -14.08
N TYR A 58 -0.87 8.68 -12.93
CA TYR A 58 -1.79 8.20 -11.89
C TYR A 58 -2.38 9.33 -11.08
N ILE A 59 -3.55 9.08 -10.49
CA ILE A 59 -4.26 10.00 -9.59
C ILE A 59 -4.50 9.30 -8.24
N VAL A 60 -4.43 10.04 -7.14
CA VAL A 60 -4.75 9.55 -5.80
C VAL A 60 -5.91 10.36 -5.22
N ILE A 61 -6.91 9.67 -4.69
CA ILE A 61 -8.07 10.27 -4.01
C ILE A 61 -8.05 9.86 -2.54
N GLU A 62 -8.13 10.85 -1.65
CA GLU A 62 -8.32 10.67 -0.22
C GLU A 62 -9.82 10.50 0.09
N HIS A 63 -10.12 9.48 0.88
CA HIS A 63 -11.43 9.17 1.43
C HIS A 63 -11.35 9.20 2.95
N ILE A 64 -12.31 9.83 3.61
CA ILE A 64 -12.41 9.81 5.08
C ILE A 64 -13.51 8.83 5.46
N TRP A 65 -13.13 7.67 6.01
CA TRP A 65 -14.06 6.65 6.49
C TRP A 65 -13.77 6.35 7.95
N ASP A 66 -14.80 6.28 8.78
CA ASP A 66 -14.69 5.99 10.22
C ASP A 66 -13.64 6.86 10.97
N GLY A 67 -13.47 8.11 10.52
CA GLY A 67 -12.51 9.06 11.09
C GLY A 67 -11.05 8.86 10.65
N SER A 68 -10.78 7.92 9.74
CA SER A 68 -9.43 7.63 9.21
C SER A 68 -9.32 7.98 7.71
N PRO A 69 -8.14 8.41 7.24
CA PRO A 69 -7.88 8.66 5.83
C PRO A 69 -7.48 7.37 5.09
N TYR A 70 -8.15 7.06 4.00
CA TYR A 70 -7.82 5.97 3.07
C TYR A 70 -7.59 6.55 1.68
N TYR A 71 -6.73 5.91 0.88
CA TYR A 71 -6.28 6.48 -0.39
C TYR A 71 -6.53 5.51 -1.54
N SER A 72 -7.35 5.88 -2.51
CA SER A 72 -7.44 5.11 -3.76
C SER A 72 -6.43 5.63 -4.78
N LEU A 73 -5.69 4.73 -5.41
CA LEU A 73 -4.73 5.03 -6.47
C LEU A 73 -5.24 4.44 -7.79
N TYR A 74 -5.20 5.24 -8.86
CA TYR A 74 -5.62 4.84 -10.20
C TYR A 74 -4.45 5.04 -11.16
N GLY A 75 -3.82 3.93 -11.57
CA GLY A 75 -2.61 3.92 -12.40
C GLY A 75 -2.86 3.69 -13.89
N HIS A 76 -1.77 3.79 -14.64
CA HIS A 76 -1.65 3.51 -16.07
C HIS A 76 -2.54 4.36 -16.97
N LEU A 77 -2.82 5.60 -16.55
CA LEU A 77 -3.80 6.48 -17.20
C LEU A 77 -3.26 7.08 -18.51
N SER A 78 -4.15 7.28 -19.49
CA SER A 78 -3.82 8.08 -20.68
C SER A 78 -4.08 9.57 -20.45
N GLU A 79 -5.09 9.90 -19.65
CA GLU A 79 -5.57 11.25 -19.39
C GLU A 79 -6.05 11.34 -17.94
N ILE A 80 -5.70 12.41 -17.24
CA ILE A 80 -6.25 12.74 -15.93
C ILE A 80 -7.13 13.98 -16.11
N ALA A 81 -8.44 13.81 -15.85
CA ALA A 81 -9.45 14.86 -16.04
C ALA A 81 -9.69 15.68 -14.76
N ALA A 82 -9.47 15.09 -13.58
CA ALA A 82 -9.66 15.75 -12.29
C ALA A 82 -8.38 16.44 -11.80
N GLY A 83 -8.54 17.58 -11.13
CA GLY A 83 -7.42 18.39 -10.60
C GLY A 83 -7.16 18.15 -9.12
N VAL A 84 -5.92 18.34 -8.66
CA VAL A 84 -5.58 18.29 -7.22
C VAL A 84 -6.42 19.32 -6.45
N GLY A 85 -6.99 18.90 -5.32
CA GLY A 85 -7.90 19.69 -4.50
C GLY A 85 -9.39 19.55 -4.87
N GLN A 86 -9.71 18.99 -6.03
CA GLN A 86 -11.09 18.75 -6.44
C GLN A 86 -11.78 17.72 -5.53
N ARG A 87 -13.00 18.01 -5.10
CA ARG A 87 -13.89 17.02 -4.50
C ARG A 87 -14.61 16.26 -5.60
N VAL A 88 -14.66 14.94 -5.49
CA VAL A 88 -15.29 14.06 -6.47
C VAL A 88 -16.31 13.17 -5.79
N SER A 89 -17.38 12.86 -6.49
CA SER A 89 -18.40 11.89 -6.04
C SER A 89 -18.12 10.49 -6.56
N ARG A 90 -18.62 9.47 -5.87
CA ARG A 90 -18.62 8.08 -6.33
C ARG A 90 -19.19 8.00 -7.75
N GLY A 91 -18.45 7.37 -8.65
CA GLY A 91 -18.83 7.19 -10.05
C GLY A 91 -18.54 8.40 -10.95
N GLU A 92 -18.05 9.52 -10.42
CA GLU A 92 -17.61 10.67 -11.22
C GLU A 92 -16.40 10.28 -12.08
N ARG A 93 -16.38 10.73 -13.34
CA ARG A 93 -15.24 10.52 -14.25
C ARG A 93 -14.05 11.34 -13.76
N ILE A 94 -12.93 10.67 -13.51
CA ILE A 94 -11.70 11.30 -13.03
C ILE A 94 -10.55 11.20 -14.03
N ALA A 95 -10.60 10.21 -14.92
CA ALA A 95 -9.52 9.92 -15.86
C ALA A 95 -9.99 9.05 -17.03
N ARG A 96 -9.07 8.76 -17.96
CA ARG A 96 -9.20 7.76 -19.01
C ARG A 96 -8.12 6.70 -18.84
N MET A 97 -8.50 5.43 -19.03
CA MET A 97 -7.56 4.32 -19.03
C MET A 97 -6.49 4.51 -20.11
N GLY A 98 -5.28 4.02 -19.87
CA GLY A 98 -4.21 4.02 -20.85
C GLY A 98 -3.33 2.78 -20.71
N TYR A 99 -2.06 2.97 -21.01
CA TYR A 99 -1.02 1.94 -20.88
C TYR A 99 0.33 2.59 -20.54
N THR A 100 0.31 3.72 -19.81
CA THR A 100 1.55 4.38 -19.35
C THR A 100 2.17 3.65 -18.17
N GLY A 101 3.48 3.75 -17.99
CA GLY A 101 4.19 3.10 -16.89
C GLY A 101 5.10 1.99 -17.39
N GLU A 102 5.82 1.37 -16.46
CA GLU A 102 6.92 0.48 -16.83
C GLU A 102 6.41 -0.83 -17.43
N GLY A 103 6.97 -1.22 -18.58
CA GLY A 103 6.71 -2.52 -19.21
C GLY A 103 5.32 -2.68 -19.84
N LEU A 104 4.54 -1.60 -20.00
CA LEU A 104 3.22 -1.64 -20.63
C LEU A 104 3.25 -1.21 -22.10
N ASN A 105 2.28 -1.74 -22.85
CA ASN A 105 2.04 -1.38 -24.24
C ASN A 105 0.53 -1.38 -24.52
N GLN A 106 0.14 -0.93 -25.70
CA GLN A 106 -1.27 -0.77 -26.09
C GLN A 106 -2.10 -2.05 -25.88
N ALA A 107 -1.57 -3.22 -26.23
CA ALA A 107 -2.25 -4.51 -26.07
C ALA A 107 -2.47 -4.87 -24.59
N ARG A 108 -1.61 -4.39 -23.69
CA ARG A 108 -1.67 -4.61 -22.25
C ARG A 108 -2.36 -3.49 -21.48
N ALA A 109 -3.12 -2.60 -22.14
CA ALA A 109 -3.87 -1.56 -21.46
C ALA A 109 -4.84 -2.11 -20.40
N HIS A 110 -4.78 -1.55 -19.20
CA HIS A 110 -5.63 -1.84 -18.06
C HIS A 110 -5.61 -0.64 -17.10
N LEU A 111 -6.59 -0.59 -16.20
CA LEU A 111 -6.55 0.26 -15.02
C LEU A 111 -5.94 -0.54 -13.87
N HIS A 112 -4.91 0.01 -13.25
CA HIS A 112 -4.43 -0.47 -11.96
C HIS A 112 -5.14 0.31 -10.85
N LEU A 113 -5.83 -0.38 -9.93
CA LEU A 113 -6.60 0.23 -8.85
C LEU A 113 -6.19 -0.32 -7.49
N GLU A 114 -5.82 0.56 -6.57
CA GLU A 114 -5.51 0.22 -5.18
C GLU A 114 -6.45 0.95 -4.21
N LEU A 115 -6.54 0.42 -2.99
CA LEU A 115 -7.05 1.10 -1.80
C LEU A 115 -6.01 0.94 -0.69
N ASN A 116 -5.52 2.06 -0.18
CA ASN A 116 -4.27 2.12 0.56
C ASN A 116 -4.42 2.78 1.94
N LEU A 117 -3.55 2.35 2.86
CA LEU A 117 -3.19 3.09 4.06
C LEU A 117 -1.89 3.86 3.81
N MET A 118 -1.69 5.02 4.45
CA MET A 118 -0.44 5.78 4.35
C MET A 118 0.46 5.53 5.56
N PHE A 119 1.75 5.27 5.33
CA PHE A 119 2.69 5.00 6.42
C PHE A 119 3.08 6.26 7.20
N ASN A 120 3.64 7.29 6.53
CA ASN A 120 4.20 8.44 7.22
C ASN A 120 4.17 9.73 6.36
N ARG A 121 3.87 10.89 6.96
CA ARG A 121 3.92 12.20 6.27
C ARG A 121 5.34 12.71 6.01
N ASN A 122 6.34 12.21 6.71
CA ASN A 122 7.74 12.58 6.51
C ASN A 122 8.42 11.76 5.39
N PHE A 123 7.62 11.07 4.57
CA PHE A 123 8.11 10.17 3.52
C PHE A 123 9.11 10.83 2.57
N GLU A 124 8.92 12.10 2.20
CA GLU A 124 9.82 12.80 1.28
C GLU A 124 11.26 12.85 1.82
N SER A 125 11.42 13.27 3.09
CA SER A 125 12.74 13.28 3.74
C SER A 125 13.32 11.88 3.95
N TRP A 126 12.47 10.87 4.20
CA TRP A 126 12.90 9.48 4.28
C TRP A 126 13.40 9.00 2.92
N HIS A 127 12.71 9.37 1.84
CA HIS A 127 13.08 8.99 0.49
C HIS A 127 14.43 9.61 0.11
N ASP A 128 14.61 10.91 0.33
CA ASP A 128 15.86 11.63 0.05
C ASP A 128 17.06 11.04 0.82
N HIS A 129 16.83 10.51 2.03
CA HIS A 129 17.86 9.83 2.80
C HIS A 129 18.25 8.47 2.20
N ASN A 130 17.30 7.75 1.60
CA ASN A 130 17.45 6.34 1.26
C ASN A 130 17.64 6.05 -0.24
N PHE A 131 17.28 6.98 -1.12
CA PHE A 131 17.30 6.82 -2.56
C PHE A 131 18.03 7.97 -3.24
N ARG A 132 18.67 7.67 -4.38
CA ARG A 132 19.36 8.68 -5.21
C ARG A 132 18.46 9.30 -6.26
N ASP A 133 17.48 8.54 -6.73
CA ASP A 133 16.51 9.03 -7.69
C ASP A 133 15.60 10.06 -7.01
N PRO A 134 15.14 11.10 -7.72
CA PRO A 134 14.26 12.10 -7.14
C PRO A 134 12.85 11.54 -6.87
N ASN A 135 12.26 11.92 -5.74
CA ASN A 135 10.84 11.65 -5.49
C ASN A 135 9.96 12.69 -6.19
N HIS A 136 9.33 12.31 -7.29
CA HIS A 136 8.41 13.20 -8.02
C HIS A 136 6.98 13.23 -7.47
N ASN A 137 6.67 12.42 -6.45
CA ASN A 137 5.30 12.17 -6.01
C ASN A 137 5.05 12.52 -4.54
N GLY A 138 6.02 13.15 -3.87
CA GLY A 138 5.92 13.55 -2.47
C GLY A 138 5.49 12.38 -1.57
N ILE A 139 4.56 12.64 -0.66
CA ILE A 139 4.01 11.64 0.27
C ILE A 139 3.04 10.63 -0.40
N TYR A 140 2.67 10.85 -1.67
CA TYR A 140 1.77 9.99 -2.44
C TYR A 140 2.53 9.06 -3.40
N ASN A 141 3.83 8.89 -3.16
CA ASN A 141 4.63 7.84 -3.76
C ASN A 141 4.11 6.47 -3.29
N GLY A 142 4.03 5.49 -4.19
CA GLY A 142 3.51 4.16 -3.88
C GLY A 142 4.23 3.44 -2.74
N ILE A 143 5.52 3.71 -2.52
CA ILE A 143 6.27 3.13 -1.39
C ILE A 143 5.67 3.54 -0.04
N ASN A 144 5.01 4.71 0.04
CA ASN A 144 4.36 5.19 1.26
C ASN A 144 2.92 4.67 1.44
N LEU A 145 2.41 3.90 0.48
CA LEU A 145 1.03 3.46 0.41
C LEU A 145 0.97 1.93 0.53
N ALA A 146 0.22 1.44 1.51
CA ALA A 146 0.06 0.03 1.79
C ALA A 146 -1.30 -0.47 1.27
N GLY A 147 -1.29 -1.19 0.15
CA GLY A 147 -2.51 -1.66 -0.51
C GLY A 147 -3.14 -2.89 0.11
N LEU A 148 -4.42 -2.78 0.48
CA LEU A 148 -5.24 -3.93 0.90
C LEU A 148 -5.78 -4.70 -0.31
N ASP A 149 -6.27 -5.93 -0.07
CA ASP A 149 -6.95 -6.73 -1.09
C ASP A 149 -8.33 -6.13 -1.42
N ILE A 150 -8.33 -5.14 -2.33
CA ILE A 150 -9.52 -4.37 -2.69
C ILE A 150 -10.58 -5.23 -3.39
N ALA A 151 -10.18 -6.27 -4.13
CA ALA A 151 -11.11 -7.21 -4.73
C ALA A 151 -11.87 -7.97 -3.65
N ARG A 152 -11.16 -8.58 -2.69
CA ARG A 152 -11.79 -9.27 -1.57
C ARG A 152 -12.67 -8.34 -0.77
N PHE A 153 -12.19 -7.13 -0.49
CA PHE A 153 -12.95 -6.12 0.24
C PHE A 153 -14.29 -5.80 -0.44
N PHE A 154 -14.31 -5.52 -1.74
CA PHE A 154 -15.56 -5.23 -2.44
C PHE A 154 -16.50 -6.44 -2.53
N LEU A 155 -15.98 -7.64 -2.77
CA LEU A 155 -16.78 -8.88 -2.78
C LEU A 155 -17.41 -9.18 -1.43
N GLU A 156 -16.72 -8.85 -0.33
CA GLU A 156 -17.26 -9.02 1.00
C GLU A 156 -18.25 -7.91 1.37
N ARG A 157 -18.02 -6.68 0.93
CA ARG A 157 -18.98 -5.58 1.10
C ARG A 157 -20.29 -5.81 0.35
N GLU A 158 -20.27 -6.50 -0.77
CA GLU A 158 -21.50 -6.92 -1.45
C GLU A 158 -22.37 -7.81 -0.56
N LYS A 159 -21.75 -8.66 0.27
CA LYS A 159 -22.44 -9.54 1.24
C LYS A 159 -22.72 -8.84 2.58
N ARG A 160 -21.87 -7.89 2.95
CA ARG A 160 -21.88 -7.13 4.22
C ARG A 160 -21.76 -5.64 3.90
N PRO A 161 -22.84 -4.94 3.51
CA PRO A 161 -22.77 -3.55 3.04
C PRO A 161 -22.09 -2.57 4.01
N ASP A 162 -22.24 -2.83 5.31
CA ASP A 162 -21.69 -2.03 6.41
C ASP A 162 -20.27 -2.46 6.84
N LEU A 163 -19.65 -3.44 6.16
CA LEU A 163 -18.29 -3.87 6.46
C LEU A 163 -17.32 -2.71 6.26
N SER A 164 -16.70 -2.27 7.35
CA SER A 164 -15.68 -1.23 7.34
C SER A 164 -14.29 -1.76 7.05
N VAL A 165 -13.36 -0.88 6.66
CA VAL A 165 -11.95 -1.26 6.47
C VAL A 165 -11.33 -1.84 7.75
N PRO A 166 -11.53 -1.26 8.96
CA PRO A 166 -11.05 -1.86 10.19
C PRO A 166 -11.57 -3.27 10.45
N GLN A 167 -12.85 -3.54 10.18
CA GLN A 167 -13.44 -4.87 10.35
C GLN A 167 -12.84 -5.86 9.34
N PHE A 168 -12.68 -5.46 8.08
CA PHE A 168 -12.07 -6.27 7.04
C PHE A 168 -10.62 -6.65 7.36
N LEU A 169 -9.81 -5.68 7.80
CA LEU A 169 -8.40 -5.90 8.15
C LEU A 169 -8.23 -6.67 9.46
N ALA A 170 -9.22 -6.65 10.36
CA ALA A 170 -9.20 -7.49 11.56
C ALA A 170 -9.32 -8.99 11.24
N GLU A 171 -9.84 -9.34 10.05
CA GLU A 171 -9.95 -10.72 9.56
C GLU A 171 -8.71 -11.17 8.77
N GLU A 172 -7.75 -10.27 8.49
CA GLU A 172 -6.50 -10.61 7.81
C GLU A 172 -5.58 -11.45 8.70
N GLU A 173 -4.83 -12.35 8.05
CA GLU A 173 -3.85 -13.16 8.74
C GLU A 173 -2.61 -12.33 9.10
N ILE A 174 -2.26 -12.29 10.38
CA ILE A 174 -0.97 -11.78 10.84
C ILE A 174 0.13 -12.75 10.35
N PHE A 175 0.98 -12.26 9.45
CA PHE A 175 2.08 -13.03 8.89
C PHE A 175 3.40 -12.74 9.59
N TYR A 176 3.65 -11.50 10.01
CA TYR A 176 4.84 -11.14 10.76
C TYR A 176 4.59 -9.93 11.66
N LYS A 177 5.47 -9.73 12.64
CA LYS A 177 5.43 -8.58 13.54
C LYS A 177 6.81 -7.97 13.72
N VAL A 178 6.87 -6.64 13.74
CA VAL A 178 8.09 -5.87 13.92
C VAL A 178 7.88 -4.88 15.04
N THR A 179 8.80 -4.88 16.01
CA THR A 179 8.86 -3.85 17.04
C THR A 179 9.71 -2.68 16.54
N VAL A 180 9.16 -1.47 16.62
CA VAL A 180 9.83 -0.22 16.24
C VAL A 180 10.00 0.70 17.46
N PRO A 181 11.02 1.58 17.50
CA PRO A 181 11.20 2.52 18.59
C PRO A 181 9.97 3.40 18.83
N ASP A 182 9.73 3.85 20.07
CA ASP A 182 8.76 4.93 20.26
C ASP A 182 9.27 6.22 19.61
N SER A 183 8.37 6.92 18.91
CA SER A 183 8.69 8.15 18.20
C SER A 183 7.44 9.04 18.11
N PRO A 184 7.59 10.37 18.27
CA PRO A 184 6.50 11.31 18.03
C PRO A 184 6.07 11.33 16.55
N HIS A 185 6.87 10.78 15.65
CA HIS A 185 6.62 10.70 14.22
C HIS A 185 5.96 9.40 13.77
N PHE A 186 5.49 8.57 14.71
CA PHE A 186 4.78 7.34 14.39
C PHE A 186 3.33 7.62 13.95
N ASP A 187 3.17 8.04 12.70
CA ASP A 187 1.93 8.59 12.15
C ASP A 187 0.81 7.56 11.95
N LEU A 188 1.12 6.27 11.76
CA LEU A 188 0.09 5.22 11.67
C LEU A 188 -0.85 5.22 12.89
N ARG A 189 -0.33 5.45 14.10
CA ARG A 189 -1.14 5.54 15.33
C ARG A 189 -2.14 6.70 15.29
N LYS A 190 -1.79 7.78 14.58
CA LYS A 190 -2.60 9.00 14.47
C LYS A 190 -3.61 8.89 13.33
N PHE A 191 -3.22 8.33 12.18
CA PHE A 191 -4.12 8.14 11.05
C PHE A 191 -5.13 7.02 11.30
N TYR A 192 -4.70 5.95 11.96
CA TYR A 192 -5.48 4.73 12.14
C TYR A 192 -5.55 4.34 13.63
N PRO A 193 -6.18 5.16 14.49
CA PRO A 193 -6.23 4.91 15.93
C PRO A 193 -6.91 3.58 16.27
N TRP A 194 -7.83 3.09 15.42
CA TRP A 194 -8.48 1.78 15.55
C TRP A 194 -7.51 0.58 15.52
N MET A 195 -6.30 0.79 15.00
CA MET A 195 -5.24 -0.22 14.91
C MET A 195 -4.55 -0.45 16.25
N VAL A 196 -4.59 0.54 17.16
CA VAL A 196 -3.95 0.46 18.48
C VAL A 196 -4.81 -0.39 19.42
N LYS A 197 -4.34 -1.59 19.79
CA LYS A 197 -5.09 -2.53 20.66
C LYS A 197 -4.70 -2.44 22.13
N ASN A 198 -3.48 -2.00 22.42
CA ASN A 198 -2.99 -1.80 23.78
C ASN A 198 -2.17 -0.51 23.82
N ALA A 199 -2.78 0.58 24.30
CA ALA A 199 -2.09 1.84 24.51
C ALA A 199 -1.55 1.88 25.94
N SER A 200 -0.25 2.13 26.08
CA SER A 200 0.38 2.40 27.37
C SER A 200 1.06 3.77 27.31
N ALA A 201 0.83 4.59 28.34
CA ALA A 201 1.55 5.87 28.48
C ALA A 201 3.05 5.68 28.73
N ASN A 202 3.46 4.48 29.16
CA ASN A 202 4.86 4.11 29.42
C ASN A 202 5.44 3.23 28.30
N ALA A 203 4.86 3.26 27.10
CA ALA A 203 5.39 2.53 25.95
C ALA A 203 6.81 3.03 25.64
N GLN A 204 7.76 2.11 25.52
CA GLN A 204 9.13 2.42 25.11
C GLN A 204 9.41 1.97 23.66
N SER A 205 8.54 1.12 23.13
CA SER A 205 8.51 0.71 21.73
C SER A 205 7.10 0.24 21.35
N TRP A 206 6.88 -0.03 20.07
CA TRP A 206 5.60 -0.46 19.54
C TRP A 206 5.77 -1.65 18.62
N GLU A 207 5.03 -2.73 18.88
CA GLU A 207 4.96 -3.87 17.98
C GLU A 207 3.84 -3.67 16.95
N VAL A 208 4.20 -3.73 15.68
CA VAL A 208 3.27 -3.63 14.55
C VAL A 208 3.12 -5.00 13.92
N SER A 209 1.89 -5.46 13.77
CA SER A 209 1.55 -6.70 13.05
C SER A 209 1.24 -6.41 11.60
N PHE A 210 1.69 -7.26 10.69
CA PHE A 210 1.51 -7.10 9.25
C PHE A 210 0.89 -8.34 8.61
N ALA A 211 0.05 -8.10 7.60
CA ALA A 211 -0.33 -9.12 6.64
C ALA A 211 0.89 -9.53 5.81
N ARG A 212 0.79 -10.66 5.10
CA ARG A 212 1.84 -11.11 4.19
C ARG A 212 2.22 -10.06 3.14
N SER A 213 1.27 -9.24 2.71
CA SER A 213 1.45 -8.15 1.74
C SER A 213 2.26 -6.95 2.25
N GLY A 214 2.45 -6.85 3.57
CA GLY A 214 3.03 -5.67 4.22
C GLY A 214 2.00 -4.65 4.70
N VAL A 215 0.70 -4.92 4.56
CA VAL A 215 -0.36 -4.07 5.13
C VAL A 215 -0.31 -4.13 6.66
N PRO A 216 -0.25 -2.99 7.37
CA PRO A 216 -0.28 -2.97 8.83
C PRO A 216 -1.69 -3.30 9.35
N LEU A 217 -1.75 -4.14 10.38
CA LEU A 217 -3.00 -4.71 10.91
C LEU A 217 -3.30 -4.30 12.36
N GLN A 218 -2.28 -4.29 13.22
CA GLN A 218 -2.44 -4.03 14.66
C GLN A 218 -1.18 -3.37 15.23
N ILE A 219 -1.34 -2.51 16.23
CA ILE A 219 -0.26 -1.83 16.95
C ILE A 219 -0.44 -2.06 18.46
N GLU A 220 0.61 -2.54 19.12
CA GLU A 220 0.63 -2.81 20.56
C GLU A 220 1.82 -2.12 21.23
N ALA A 221 1.57 -1.47 22.36
CA ALA A 221 2.64 -0.92 23.19
C ALA A 221 3.51 -2.03 23.79
N ARG A 222 4.81 -1.77 23.89
CA ARG A 222 5.81 -2.62 24.55
C ARG A 222 6.55 -1.82 25.62
N SER A 223 6.90 -2.49 26.72
CA SER A 223 7.65 -1.91 27.84
C SER A 223 9.16 -1.89 27.60
N GLU A 224 9.63 -2.73 26.68
CA GLU A 224 11.03 -2.89 26.35
C GLU A 224 11.41 -1.91 25.23
N PRO A 225 12.48 -1.11 25.37
CA PRO A 225 12.94 -0.26 24.28
C PRO A 225 13.61 -1.09 23.19
N VAL A 226 13.52 -0.63 21.95
CA VAL A 226 14.36 -1.10 20.84
C VAL A 226 15.05 0.10 20.21
N SER A 227 16.30 -0.07 19.77
CA SER A 227 17.06 0.99 19.09
C SER A 227 16.84 1.02 17.59
N GLN A 228 16.23 -0.03 17.02
CA GLN A 228 15.96 -0.17 15.60
C GLN A 228 14.80 -1.15 15.38
N PRO A 229 14.16 -1.16 14.20
CA PRO A 229 13.17 -2.16 13.85
C PRO A 229 13.69 -3.59 14.09
N THR A 230 12.91 -4.38 14.82
CA THR A 230 13.29 -5.74 15.22
C THR A 230 12.15 -6.70 14.94
N LEU A 231 12.41 -7.73 14.13
CA LEU A 231 11.44 -8.80 13.88
C LEU A 231 11.19 -9.58 15.17
N THR A 232 9.94 -9.63 15.64
CA THR A 232 9.55 -10.34 16.87
C THR A 232 8.71 -11.57 16.61
N TYR A 233 8.08 -11.65 15.44
CA TYR A 233 7.28 -12.80 15.04
C TYR A 233 7.29 -12.96 13.53
N VAL A 234 7.31 -14.21 13.08
CA VAL A 234 6.95 -14.59 11.72
C VAL A 234 6.14 -15.88 11.76
N LYS A 235 5.13 -15.98 10.92
CA LYS A 235 4.37 -17.20 10.74
C LYS A 235 5.27 -18.27 10.13
N LYS A 236 5.28 -19.47 10.73
CA LYS A 236 6.05 -20.60 10.20
C LYS A 236 5.65 -20.90 8.77
N SER A 237 6.66 -20.94 7.89
CA SER A 237 6.53 -21.23 6.47
C SER A 237 7.68 -22.12 6.03
N ALA A 238 7.39 -23.06 5.13
CA ALA A 238 8.42 -23.89 4.49
C ALA A 238 9.02 -23.21 3.24
N ILE A 239 8.43 -22.09 2.79
CA ILE A 239 8.93 -21.22 1.73
C ILE A 239 9.71 -20.08 2.38
N ASP A 240 10.79 -19.67 1.73
CA ASP A 240 11.56 -18.50 2.16
C ASP A 240 10.69 -17.24 2.21
N CYS A 241 10.79 -16.48 3.32
CA CYS A 241 9.97 -15.30 3.53
C CYS A 241 10.22 -14.22 2.46
N ALA A 242 11.37 -14.22 1.78
CA ALA A 242 11.68 -13.28 0.70
C ALA A 242 10.66 -13.36 -0.44
N TYR A 243 10.17 -14.57 -0.73
CA TYR A 243 9.17 -14.81 -1.78
C TYR A 243 7.73 -14.49 -1.34
N LEU A 244 7.51 -14.29 -0.05
CA LEU A 244 6.20 -14.12 0.54
C LEU A 244 5.94 -12.68 0.96
N THR A 245 6.97 -11.94 1.33
CA THR A 245 6.85 -10.64 2.01
C THR A 245 7.40 -9.48 1.19
N ARG A 246 7.43 -9.61 -0.14
CA ARG A 246 7.97 -8.57 -1.05
C ARG A 246 9.39 -8.12 -0.66
N ASP A 247 10.22 -9.08 -0.28
CA ASP A 247 11.60 -8.83 0.18
C ASP A 247 11.70 -7.99 1.47
N GLU A 248 10.65 -7.89 2.28
CA GLU A 248 10.74 -7.29 3.63
C GLU A 248 11.48 -8.23 4.60
N LEU A 249 11.19 -9.53 4.52
CA LEU A 249 11.83 -10.57 5.31
C LEU A 249 12.58 -11.56 4.42
N ALA A 250 13.63 -12.17 4.94
CA ALA A 250 14.29 -13.34 4.34
C ALA A 250 14.42 -14.48 5.36
N GLY A 251 14.70 -15.68 4.86
CA GLY A 251 14.92 -16.86 5.71
C GLY A 251 13.64 -17.61 6.06
N ARG A 252 13.74 -18.54 7.02
CA ARG A 252 12.68 -19.50 7.37
C ARG A 252 12.61 -19.76 8.87
N GLY A 253 11.39 -19.84 9.40
CA GLY A 253 11.15 -20.16 10.81
C GLY A 253 11.96 -19.24 11.73
N ASP A 254 12.72 -19.84 12.64
CA ASP A 254 13.50 -19.12 13.65
C ASP A 254 14.73 -18.37 13.08
N HIS A 255 15.07 -18.59 11.80
CA HIS A 255 16.15 -17.88 11.11
C HIS A 255 15.64 -16.72 10.24
N ALA A 256 14.34 -16.43 10.30
CA ALA A 256 13.79 -15.29 9.58
C ALA A 256 14.32 -13.98 10.16
N HIS A 257 14.57 -13.00 9.29
CA HIS A 257 15.09 -11.70 9.66
C HIS A 257 14.60 -10.63 8.68
N LEU A 258 14.64 -9.37 9.11
CA LEU A 258 14.45 -8.22 8.22
C LEU A 258 15.59 -8.18 7.20
N THR A 259 15.28 -8.01 5.92
CA THR A 259 16.28 -7.70 4.90
C THR A 259 16.75 -6.24 5.06
N GLU A 260 17.73 -5.81 4.25
CA GLU A 260 18.06 -4.38 4.16
C GLU A 260 16.86 -3.53 3.71
N ASN A 261 16.09 -4.05 2.73
CA ASN A 261 14.87 -3.40 2.29
C ASN A 261 13.85 -3.32 3.42
N GLY A 262 13.62 -4.42 4.14
CA GLY A 262 12.68 -4.44 5.25
C GLY A 262 13.09 -3.55 6.41
N MET A 263 14.38 -3.52 6.76
CA MET A 263 14.88 -2.58 7.76
C MET A 263 14.59 -1.13 7.37
N ARG A 264 14.85 -0.78 6.10
CA ARG A 264 14.57 0.55 5.55
C ARG A 264 13.07 0.87 5.58
N SER A 265 12.22 -0.03 5.10
CA SER A 265 10.76 0.11 5.12
C SER A 265 10.21 0.28 6.54
N MET A 266 10.67 -0.52 7.49
CA MET A 266 10.19 -0.44 8.88
C MET A 266 10.63 0.85 9.58
N ARG A 267 11.79 1.42 9.21
CA ARG A 267 12.21 2.75 9.69
C ARG A 267 11.30 3.88 9.21
N LEU A 268 10.63 3.74 8.05
CA LEU A 268 9.68 4.73 7.57
C LEU A 268 8.55 4.98 8.58
N LEU A 269 8.12 3.93 9.29
CA LEU A 269 6.98 4.01 10.21
C LEU A 269 7.17 5.07 11.31
N THR A 270 8.41 5.28 11.73
CA THR A 270 8.77 6.18 12.84
C THR A 270 9.65 7.34 12.40
N TRP A 271 9.79 7.60 11.11
CA TRP A 271 10.72 8.60 10.56
C TRP A 271 10.27 10.06 10.74
N PRO A 272 11.20 11.01 10.99
CA PRO A 272 12.60 10.79 11.39
C PRO A 272 12.68 10.25 12.82
N GLU A 273 13.80 9.60 13.16
CA GLU A 273 14.09 9.16 14.55
C GLU A 273 14.14 10.35 15.52
#